data_AF-A0A1L8CIF9-F1
#
_entry.id   AF-A0A1L8CIF9-F1
#
_cell.length_a   1.000
_cell.length_b   1.000
_cell.length_c   1.000
_cell.angle_alpha   90.00
_cell.angle_beta   90.00
_cell.angle_gamma   90.00
#
_symmetry.space_group_name_H-M   'P 1'
#
loop_
_entity.id
_entity.type
_entity.pdbx_description
1 polymer ?
#
loop_
_entity_poly.entity_id
_entity_poly.type
_entity_poly.pdbx_seq_one_letter_code
_entity_poly.pdbx_strand_id
1 'polypeptide(L)'
;MSSLINSNRKDDVKPLKSATLADLEQEKSDEQPKKEVKKEPAYKGHKTTLSIDSHTKNMLQVMVLLGDAPNQKEGFSVAINAYYDNLTQDKKNMFDMMLKQLNSHD
;
A
#
# COMPACT_ATOMS: atom_id res chain seq x y z
N MET A 1 58.97 17.59 -31.15
CA MET A 1 58.31 16.29 -31.45
C MET A 1 57.93 15.66 -30.13
N SER A 2 56.65 15.28 -30.00
CA SER A 2 55.97 14.95 -28.75
C SER A 2 56.56 13.75 -28.00
N SER A 3 57.07 13.99 -26.79
CA SER A 3 57.24 12.95 -25.77
C SER A 3 55.91 12.76 -25.05
N LEU A 4 54.97 12.07 -25.70
CA LEU A 4 53.70 11.71 -25.10
C LEU A 4 53.71 10.22 -24.79
N ILE A 5 53.45 9.93 -23.52
CA ILE A 5 52.95 8.66 -23.01
C ILE A 5 54.04 7.61 -22.74
N ASN A 6 54.75 7.78 -21.62
CA ASN A 6 55.27 6.62 -20.90
C ASN A 6 54.89 6.72 -19.42
N SER A 7 54.51 5.57 -18.88
CA SER A 7 54.51 5.27 -17.44
C SER A 7 53.27 5.62 -16.60
N ASN A 8 52.08 5.19 -17.05
CA ASN A 8 51.00 4.86 -16.10
C ASN A 8 50.37 3.48 -16.39
N ARG A 9 51.14 2.55 -16.96
CA ARG A 9 50.76 1.14 -17.01
C ARG A 9 51.02 0.54 -15.63
N LYS A 10 50.04 0.69 -14.75
CA LYS A 10 49.93 -0.19 -13.58
C LYS A 10 49.73 -1.61 -14.10
N ASP A 11 50.56 -2.51 -13.60
CA ASP A 11 50.50 -3.94 -13.89
C ASP A 11 49.07 -4.45 -13.85
N ASP A 12 48.71 -5.17 -14.90
CA ASP A 12 47.55 -6.05 -15.11
C ASP A 12 46.54 -6.06 -13.94
N VAL A 13 45.62 -5.08 -13.93
CA VAL A 13 44.59 -4.94 -12.90
C VAL A 13 43.56 -6.06 -13.10
N LYS A 14 43.79 -7.19 -12.44
CA LYS A 14 42.79 -8.27 -12.34
C LYS A 14 41.74 -7.89 -11.30
N PRO A 15 40.45 -8.14 -11.57
CA PRO A 15 39.39 -7.84 -10.62
C PRO A 15 39.60 -8.62 -9.32
N LEU A 16 39.42 -7.94 -8.17
CA LEU A 16 39.56 -8.53 -6.83
C LEU A 16 38.59 -9.68 -6.57
N LYS A 17 37.49 -9.76 -7.32
CA LYS A 17 36.47 -10.81 -7.22
C LYS A 17 36.03 -11.21 -8.62
N SER A 18 36.23 -12.48 -8.96
CA SER A 18 35.72 -13.12 -10.17
C SER A 18 34.58 -14.04 -9.77
N ALA A 19 33.40 -13.86 -10.36
CA ALA A 19 32.26 -14.75 -10.13
C ALA A 19 32.61 -16.16 -10.63
N THR A 20 32.55 -17.13 -9.73
CA THR A 20 32.70 -18.57 -10.02
C THR A 20 31.33 -19.24 -10.12
N LEU A 21 31.23 -20.38 -10.80
CA LEU A 21 29.96 -21.11 -10.98
C LEU A 21 29.26 -21.48 -9.65
N ALA A 22 29.98 -21.51 -8.54
CA ALA A 22 29.44 -21.69 -7.20
C ALA A 22 28.56 -20.50 -6.72
N ASP A 23 28.73 -19.30 -7.30
CA ASP A 23 27.90 -18.12 -7.01
C ASP A 23 26.53 -18.21 -7.72
N LEU A 24 26.40 -19.12 -8.71
CA LEU A 24 25.15 -19.42 -9.40
C LEU A 24 24.28 -20.45 -8.64
N GLU A 25 24.87 -21.18 -7.69
CA GLU A 25 24.18 -22.23 -6.92
C GLU A 25 23.71 -21.75 -5.54
N GLN A 26 24.04 -20.53 -5.14
CA GLN A 26 23.45 -19.87 -3.96
C GLN A 26 22.14 -19.15 -4.31
N GLU A 27 21.21 -19.86 -4.93
CA GLU A 27 19.81 -19.46 -4.93
C GLU A 27 18.92 -20.67 -4.61
N LYS A 28 18.60 -20.85 -3.32
CA LYS A 28 17.24 -20.77 -2.77
C LYS A 28 17.14 -21.27 -1.31
N SER A 29 16.13 -20.73 -0.61
CA SER A 29 15.56 -21.01 0.73
C SER A 29 16.35 -20.49 1.94
N ASP A 30 15.88 -19.57 2.79
CA ASP A 30 14.55 -18.97 2.99
C ASP A 30 14.71 -17.54 3.56
N GLU A 31 14.78 -16.54 2.68
CA GLU A 31 14.25 -15.22 3.03
C GLU A 31 13.02 -15.04 2.17
N GLN A 32 11.87 -15.34 2.77
CA GLN A 32 10.57 -15.00 2.20
C GLN A 32 10.67 -13.57 1.64
N PRO A 33 10.27 -13.32 0.39
CA PRO A 33 10.09 -11.95 -0.05
C PRO A 33 9.07 -11.38 0.91
N LYS A 34 9.51 -10.54 1.84
CA LYS A 34 8.64 -9.55 2.45
C LYS A 34 8.12 -8.80 1.24
N LYS A 35 6.95 -9.22 0.74
CA LYS A 35 6.03 -8.33 0.06
C LYS A 35 6.09 -7.11 0.95
N GLU A 36 6.70 -6.04 0.45
CA GLU A 36 6.39 -4.72 0.92
C GLU A 36 4.88 -4.61 0.68
N VAL A 37 4.12 -5.11 1.65
CA VAL A 37 2.81 -4.61 1.94
C VAL A 37 3.14 -3.15 2.16
N LYS A 38 2.94 -2.36 1.10
CA LYS A 38 2.75 -0.93 1.21
C LYS A 38 1.79 -0.83 2.37
N LYS A 39 2.32 -0.54 3.56
CA LYS A 39 1.48 -0.14 4.68
C LYS A 39 0.92 1.16 4.14
N GLU A 40 -0.26 1.06 3.55
CA GLU A 40 -1.09 2.23 3.29
C GLU A 40 -0.98 3.05 4.56
N PRO A 41 -0.60 4.34 4.44
CA PRO A 41 -0.35 5.17 5.61
C PRO A 41 -1.56 4.98 6.50
N ALA A 42 -1.33 4.43 7.70
CA ALA A 42 -2.39 4.17 8.64
C ALA A 42 -3.01 5.53 8.94
N TYR A 43 -4.10 5.83 8.23
CA TYR A 43 -4.75 7.12 8.29
C TYR A 43 -5.28 7.20 9.71
N LYS A 44 -4.55 7.93 10.58
CA LYS A 44 -4.95 8.16 11.96
C LYS A 44 -6.08 9.18 11.93
N GLY A 45 -7.21 8.78 11.37
CA GLY A 45 -8.43 9.56 11.39
C GLY A 45 -8.81 9.82 12.85
N HIS A 46 -9.17 11.05 13.14
CA HIS A 46 -9.70 11.41 14.44
C HIS A 46 -10.99 10.62 14.71
N LYS A 47 -11.20 10.19 15.96
CA LYS A 47 -12.46 9.55 16.35
C LYS A 47 -13.56 10.60 16.30
N THR A 48 -14.49 10.44 15.37
CA THR A 48 -15.67 11.30 15.25
C THR A 48 -16.90 10.59 15.82
N THR A 49 -17.84 11.37 16.34
CA THR A 49 -19.14 10.87 16.81
C THR A 49 -20.20 11.25 15.80
N LEU A 50 -20.99 10.28 15.35
CA LEU A 50 -22.14 10.50 14.47
C LEU A 50 -23.43 10.24 15.26
N SER A 51 -24.31 11.24 15.31
CA SER A 51 -25.66 11.08 15.84
C SER A 51 -26.58 10.57 14.73
N ILE A 52 -27.13 9.37 14.92
CA ILE A 52 -28.11 8.75 14.02
C ILE A 52 -29.41 8.47 14.77
N ASP A 53 -30.50 8.34 14.02
CA ASP A 53 -31.79 7.96 14.58
C ASP A 53 -31.85 6.45 14.91
N SER A 54 -32.87 6.08 15.68
CA SER A 54 -33.05 4.71 16.16
C SER A 54 -33.25 3.70 15.02
N HIS A 55 -33.91 4.12 13.93
CA HIS A 55 -34.16 3.23 12.80
C HIS A 55 -32.86 2.86 12.08
N THR A 56 -32.02 3.85 11.77
CA THR A 56 -30.71 3.61 11.14
C THR A 56 -29.79 2.78 12.04
N LYS A 57 -29.80 3.01 13.36
CA LYS A 57 -29.08 2.18 14.32
C LYS A 57 -29.53 0.72 14.25
N ASN A 58 -30.83 0.47 14.21
CA ASN A 58 -31.38 -0.88 14.15
C ASN A 58 -31.04 -1.57 12.83
N MET A 59 -31.03 -0.85 11.71
CA MET A 59 -30.58 -1.38 10.41
C MET A 59 -29.12 -1.85 10.47
N LEU A 60 -28.22 -1.04 11.04
CA LEU A 60 -26.82 -1.44 11.25
C LEU A 60 -26.71 -2.67 12.15
N GLN A 61 -27.56 -2.76 13.17
CA GLN A 61 -27.58 -3.92 14.07
C GLN A 61 -28.08 -5.19 13.36
N VAL A 62 -29.09 -5.09 12.49
CA VAL A 62 -29.55 -6.21 11.66
C VAL A 62 -28.44 -6.66 10.70
N MET A 63 -27.71 -5.74 10.09
CA MET A 63 -26.58 -6.05 9.21
C MET A 63 -25.49 -6.85 9.93
N VAL A 64 -25.22 -6.50 11.19
CA VAL A 64 -24.29 -7.27 12.05
C VAL A 64 -24.85 -8.65 12.38
N LEU A 65 -26.15 -8.75 12.70
CA LEU A 65 -26.81 -10.02 13.00
C LEU A 65 -26.87 -10.97 11.79
N LEU A 66 -26.98 -10.43 10.58
CA LEU A 66 -26.95 -11.20 9.33
C LEU A 66 -25.56 -11.77 9.02
N GLY A 67 -24.52 -11.30 9.73
CA GLY A 67 -23.14 -11.76 9.54
C GLY A 67 -22.37 -10.97 8.48
N ASP A 68 -22.97 -9.93 7.89
CA ASP A 68 -22.31 -9.08 6.90
C ASP A 68 -21.17 -8.25 7.52
N ALA A 69 -21.21 -8.03 8.85
CA ALA A 69 -20.14 -7.36 9.57
C ALA A 69 -20.02 -7.82 11.04
N PRO A 70 -18.80 -7.82 11.62
CA PRO A 70 -18.58 -8.26 12.99
C PRO A 70 -19.06 -7.27 14.06
N ASN A 71 -19.26 -5.99 13.70
CA ASN A 71 -19.76 -4.95 14.60
C ASN A 71 -20.40 -3.80 13.81
N GLN A 72 -21.13 -2.91 14.49
CA GLN A 72 -21.88 -1.81 13.84
C GLN A 72 -20.97 -0.84 13.07
N LYS A 73 -19.74 -0.62 13.53
CA LYS A 73 -18.76 0.24 12.86
C LYS A 73 -18.31 -0.37 11.54
N GLU A 74 -17.95 -1.65 11.56
CA GLU A 74 -17.58 -2.38 10.35
C GLU A 74 -18.79 -2.51 9.41
N GLY A 75 -20.01 -2.68 9.93
CA GLY A 75 -21.23 -2.68 9.12
C GLY A 75 -21.44 -1.35 8.39
N PHE A 76 -21.16 -0.24 9.07
CA PHE A 76 -21.18 1.08 8.46
C PHE A 76 -20.11 1.22 7.36
N SER A 77 -18.89 0.73 7.59
CA SER A 77 -17.83 0.70 6.56
C SER A 77 -18.21 -0.15 5.36
N VAL A 78 -18.81 -1.33 5.57
CA VAL A 78 -19.31 -2.19 4.47
C VAL A 78 -20.41 -1.49 3.68
N ALA A 79 -21.33 -0.79 4.35
CA ALA A 79 -22.38 -0.03 3.67
C ALA A 79 -21.81 1.11 2.81
N ILE A 80 -20.78 1.83 3.29
CA ILE A 80 -20.09 2.86 2.51
C ILE A 80 -19.38 2.25 1.31
N ASN A 81 -18.69 1.12 1.49
CA ASN A 81 -18.01 0.44 0.39
C ASN A 81 -19.00 -0.06 -0.65
N ALA A 82 -20.13 -0.64 -0.23
CA ALA A 82 -21.19 -1.06 -1.14
C ALA A 82 -21.77 0.13 -1.91
N TYR A 83 -21.95 1.29 -1.27
CA TYR A 83 -22.34 2.52 -1.97
C TYR A 83 -21.28 2.93 -3.00
N TYR A 84 -20.00 2.96 -2.61
CA TYR A 84 -18.89 3.30 -3.49
C TYR A 84 -18.82 2.36 -4.70
N ASP A 85 -18.94 1.04 -4.48
CA ASP A 85 -18.84 0.03 -5.53
C ASP A 85 -19.92 0.18 -6.60
N ASN A 86 -21.12 0.61 -6.21
CA ASN A 86 -22.25 0.88 -7.09
C ASN A 86 -22.14 2.21 -7.88
N LEU A 87 -21.14 3.06 -7.59
CA LEU A 87 -20.93 4.29 -8.35
C LEU A 87 -20.33 4.01 -9.74
N THR A 88 -20.70 4.83 -10.72
CA THR A 88 -20.02 4.86 -12.02
C THR A 88 -18.58 5.37 -11.87
N GLN A 89 -17.69 4.99 -12.79
CA GLN A 89 -16.27 5.35 -12.70
C GLN A 89 -16.03 6.85 -12.55
N ASP A 90 -16.80 7.67 -13.27
CA ASP A 90 -16.74 9.13 -13.18
C ASP A 90 -17.07 9.64 -11.75
N LYS A 91 -18.12 9.09 -11.13
CA LYS A 91 -18.51 9.42 -9.76
C LYS A 91 -17.52 8.91 -8.73
N LYS A 92 -16.88 7.76 -8.96
CA LYS A 92 -15.79 7.24 -8.11
C LYS A 92 -14.61 8.21 -8.11
N ASN A 93 -14.18 8.66 -9.29
CA ASN A 93 -13.10 9.64 -9.41
C ASN A 93 -13.44 10.96 -8.68
N MET A 94 -14.69 11.43 -8.81
CA MET A 94 -15.16 12.62 -8.11
C MET A 94 -15.21 12.43 -6.59
N PHE A 95 -15.69 11.27 -6.13
CA PHE A 95 -15.70 10.90 -4.72
C PHE A 95 -14.29 10.88 -4.13
N ASP A 96 -13.34 10.27 -4.82
CA ASP A 96 -11.94 10.19 -4.38
C ASP A 96 -11.28 11.58 -4.34
N MET A 97 -11.58 12.45 -5.31
CA MET A 97 -11.10 13.83 -5.32
C MET A 97 -11.65 14.61 -4.12
N MET A 98 -12.95 14.52 -3.84
CA MET A 98 -13.57 15.19 -2.70
C MET A 98 -13.05 14.66 -1.37
N LEU A 99 -12.92 13.34 -1.24
CA LEU A 99 -12.38 12.69 -0.04
C LEU A 99 -10.94 13.15 0.21
N LYS A 100 -10.11 13.21 -0.83
CA LYS A 100 -8.73 13.71 -0.74
C LYS A 100 -8.68 15.17 -0.29
N GLN A 101 -9.56 16.02 -0.82
CA GLN A 101 -9.64 17.42 -0.43
C GLN A 101 -10.03 17.58 1.04
N LEU A 102 -11.04 16.83 1.50
CA LEU A 102 -11.51 16.88 2.89
C LEU A 102 -10.42 16.41 3.86
N ASN A 103 -9.71 15.34 3.50
CA ASN A 103 -8.58 14.79 4.24
C ASN A 103 -7.34 15.69 4.25
N SER A 104 -7.18 16.58 3.26
CA SER A 104 -6.06 17.53 3.21
C SER A 104 -6.32 18.79 4.05
N HIS A 105 -7.57 19.00 4.48
CA HIS A 105 -7.99 20.15 5.28
C HIS A 105 -8.12 19.86 6.78
N ASP A 106 -7.96 18.59 7.17
CA ASP A 106 -7.86 18.11 8.55
C ASP A 106 -6.37 18.06 8.97
#